data_AF-A0A4Y2LSQ9-F1
#
_entry.id   AF-A0A4Y2LSQ9-F1
#
_cell.length_a   1.000
_cell.length_b   1.000
_cell.length_c   1.000
_cell.angle_alpha   90.00
_cell.angle_beta   90.00
_cell.angle_gamma   90.00
#
_symmetry.space_group_name_H-M   'P 1'
#
loop_
_entity.id
_entity.type
_entity.pdbx_description
1 polymer ?
#
loop_
_entity_poly.entity_id
_entity_poly.type
_entity_poly.pdbx_seq_one_letter_code
_entity_poly.pdbx_strand_id
1 'polypeptide(L)'
;MHALSKKLEYDNGEIQKLHQNVFVERFNFCQSLVNALKAADAPVIDMILWESLNMYKKYDASIARAALLIFSRQLAYFTEEVVTYSLFSNKVSDPEKKIPASLMKCNAIEKSPPTGVPFSNHTTKLHQLVGPKSWLIFHFLNLDGSW
;
A
#
# COMPACT_ATOMS: atom_id res chain seq x y z
N MET A 1 -8.93 -12.95 -7.47
CA MET A 1 -10.36 -13.10 -7.10
C MET A 1 -11.21 -13.65 -8.23
N HIS A 2 -11.10 -13.14 -9.46
CA HIS A 2 -11.92 -13.59 -10.61
C HIS A 2 -11.83 -15.09 -10.95
N ALA A 3 -10.68 -15.73 -10.70
CA ALA A 3 -10.51 -17.18 -10.88
C ALA A 3 -11.11 -18.01 -9.73
N LEU A 4 -11.24 -17.42 -8.54
CA LEU A 4 -11.82 -18.07 -7.35
C LEU A 4 -13.36 -17.97 -7.39
N SER A 5 -13.89 -16.81 -7.76
CA SER A 5 -15.34 -16.58 -7.91
C SER A 5 -15.97 -17.46 -8.97
N LYS A 6 -15.28 -17.65 -10.11
CA LYS A 6 -15.74 -18.52 -11.20
C LYS A 6 -15.77 -20.01 -10.82
N LYS A 7 -14.97 -20.41 -9.82
CA LYS A 7 -14.89 -21.78 -9.31
C LYS A 7 -15.91 -22.06 -8.19
N LEU A 8 -16.41 -21.00 -7.55
CA LEU A 8 -17.40 -21.04 -6.46
C LEU A 8 -18.81 -20.63 -6.94
N GLU A 9 -18.96 -20.37 -8.24
CA GLU A 9 -20.24 -19.97 -8.88
C GLU A 9 -20.91 -18.75 -8.25
N TYR A 10 -20.13 -17.84 -7.65
CA TYR A 10 -20.68 -16.65 -7.02
C TYR A 10 -21.32 -15.70 -8.00
N ASP A 11 -22.49 -15.17 -7.63
CA ASP A 11 -23.13 -14.09 -8.36
C ASP A 11 -22.43 -12.74 -8.15
N ASN A 12 -22.80 -11.73 -8.94
CA ASN A 12 -22.18 -10.40 -8.85
C ASN A 12 -22.37 -9.71 -7.48
N GLY A 13 -23.47 -9.98 -6.78
CA GLY A 13 -23.73 -9.47 -5.44
C GLY A 13 -22.88 -10.16 -4.37
N GLU A 14 -22.66 -11.46 -4.51
CA GLU A 14 -21.77 -12.25 -3.64
C GLU A 14 -20.30 -11.87 -3.84
N ILE A 15 -19.87 -11.64 -5.09
CA ILE A 15 -18.53 -11.11 -5.39
C ILE A 15 -18.33 -9.74 -4.74
N GLN A 16 -19.34 -8.86 -4.79
CA GLN A 16 -19.27 -7.55 -4.16
C GLN A 16 -19.16 -7.65 -2.63
N LYS A 17 -19.95 -8.52 -1.99
CA LYS A 17 -19.85 -8.79 -0.54
C LYS A 17 -18.50 -9.41 -0.15
N LEU A 18 -17.97 -10.32 -0.96
CA LEU A 18 -16.65 -10.91 -0.74
C LEU A 18 -15.55 -9.85 -0.82
N HIS A 19 -15.62 -8.95 -1.80
CA HIS A 19 -14.73 -7.79 -1.90
C HIS A 19 -14.81 -6.90 -0.66
N GLN A 20 -16.02 -6.61 -0.17
CA GLN A 20 -16.23 -5.83 1.04
C GLN A 20 -15.66 -6.54 2.27
N ASN A 21 -15.87 -7.85 2.43
CA ASN A 21 -15.35 -8.62 3.56
C ASN A 21 -13.82 -8.70 3.55
N VAL A 22 -13.21 -9.00 2.39
CA VAL A 22 -11.74 -9.00 2.24
C VAL A 22 -11.17 -7.61 2.51
N PHE A 23 -11.88 -6.55 2.10
CA PHE A 23 -11.50 -5.18 2.39
C PHE A 23 -11.57 -4.88 3.90
N VAL A 24 -12.66 -5.26 4.57
CA VAL A 24 -12.84 -5.07 6.02
C VAL A 24 -11.83 -5.88 6.83
N GLU A 25 -11.53 -7.12 6.45
CA GLU A 25 -10.50 -7.92 7.11
C GLU A 25 -9.11 -7.30 6.94
N ARG A 26 -8.76 -6.86 5.72
CA ARG A 26 -7.52 -6.09 5.50
C ARG A 26 -7.52 -4.81 6.31
N PHE A 27 -8.64 -4.13 6.42
CA PHE A 27 -8.78 -2.89 7.18
C PHE A 27 -8.60 -3.14 8.68
N ASN A 28 -9.21 -4.17 9.26
CA ASN A 28 -9.03 -4.54 10.67
C ASN A 28 -7.60 -4.99 10.98
N PHE A 29 -6.98 -5.71 10.04
CA PHE A 29 -5.55 -6.01 10.09
C PHE A 29 -4.71 -4.73 10.05
N CYS A 30 -5.02 -3.80 9.16
CA CYS A 30 -4.39 -2.49 9.09
C CYS A 30 -4.62 -1.67 10.37
N GLN A 31 -5.82 -1.64 10.96
CA GLN A 31 -6.13 -0.94 12.21
C GLN A 31 -5.29 -1.50 13.37
N SER A 32 -5.17 -2.82 13.46
CA SER A 32 -4.31 -3.49 14.45
C SER A 32 -2.83 -3.17 14.23
N LEU A 33 -2.41 -3.05 12.97
CA LEU A 33 -1.10 -2.55 12.59
C LEU A 33 -0.92 -1.07 12.97
N VAL A 34 -1.86 -0.19 12.65
CA VAL A 34 -1.83 1.26 12.92
C VAL A 34 -1.65 1.58 14.40
N ASN A 35 -2.28 0.78 15.26
CA ASN A 35 -2.10 0.91 16.71
C ASN A 35 -0.67 0.54 17.16
N ALA A 36 0.09 -0.19 16.36
CA ALA A 36 1.53 -0.35 16.53
C ALA A 36 2.26 0.76 15.77
N LEU A 37 3.05 1.58 16.48
CA LEU A 37 3.96 2.58 15.88
C LEU A 37 4.81 2.02 14.71
N LYS A 38 5.03 0.70 14.70
CA LYS A 38 5.78 -0.03 13.68
C LYS A 38 5.07 -0.12 12.32
N ALA A 39 3.76 0.08 12.24
CA ALA A 39 3.04 0.01 10.97
C ALA A 39 3.32 1.21 10.05
N ALA A 40 3.45 2.40 10.61
CA ALA A 40 3.85 3.57 9.84
C ALA A 40 5.26 3.40 9.27
N ASP A 41 6.15 2.73 10.02
CA ASP A 41 7.50 2.43 9.59
C ASP A 41 7.57 1.33 8.53
N ALA A 42 6.61 0.40 8.51
CA ALA A 42 6.69 -0.80 7.67
C ALA A 42 6.83 -0.47 6.17
N PRO A 43 6.01 0.40 5.55
CA PRO A 43 6.22 0.78 4.16
C PRO A 43 7.60 1.42 3.90
N VAL A 44 8.09 2.21 4.85
CA VAL A 44 9.39 2.91 4.72
C VAL A 44 10.54 1.91 4.76
N ILE A 45 10.52 1.00 5.75
CA ILE A 45 11.53 -0.05 5.92
C ILE A 45 11.55 -0.97 4.70
N ASP A 46 10.37 -1.37 4.23
CA ASP A 46 10.24 -2.26 3.10
C ASP A 46 10.76 -1.61 1.80
N MET A 47 10.51 -0.31 1.61
CA MET A 47 11.06 0.43 0.47
C MET A 47 12.59 0.56 0.54
N ILE A 48 13.15 0.84 1.73
CA ILE A 48 14.62 0.87 1.94
C ILE A 48 15.24 -0.50 1.64
N LEU A 49 14.59 -1.58 2.07
CA LEU A 49 15.07 -2.94 1.79
C LEU A 49 15.00 -3.26 0.29
N TRP A 50 13.92 -2.87 -0.40
CA TRP A 50 13.80 -3.01 -1.85
C TRP A 50 14.94 -2.29 -2.59
N GLU A 51 15.21 -1.03 -2.24
CA GLU A 51 16.29 -0.24 -2.84
C GLU A 51 17.67 -0.86 -2.56
N SER A 52 17.91 -1.30 -1.32
CA SER A 52 19.15 -1.96 -0.91
C SER A 52 19.40 -3.24 -1.70
N LEU A 53 18.38 -4.08 -1.89
CA LEU A 53 18.47 -5.29 -2.70
C LEU A 53 18.70 -4.99 -4.19
N ASN A 54 18.11 -3.92 -4.72
CA ASN A 54 18.38 -3.48 -6.08
C ASN A 54 19.83 -2.99 -6.25
N MET A 55 20.38 -2.24 -5.29
CA MET A 55 21.78 -1.86 -5.29
C MET A 55 22.70 -3.08 -5.14
N TYR A 56 22.31 -4.07 -4.32
CA TYR A 56 23.10 -5.28 -4.08
C TYR A 56 23.27 -6.16 -5.33
N LYS A 57 22.39 -6.02 -6.35
CA LYS A 57 22.53 -6.71 -7.65
C LYS A 57 23.91 -6.54 -8.29
N LYS A 58 24.60 -5.42 -8.04
CA LYS A 58 25.94 -5.16 -8.58
C LYS A 58 27.03 -6.07 -8.01
N TYR A 59 26.77 -6.67 -6.84
CA TYR A 59 27.70 -7.59 -6.16
C TYR A 59 27.33 -9.05 -6.42
N ASP A 60 26.05 -9.39 -6.23
CA ASP A 60 25.54 -10.72 -6.54
C ASP A 60 24.11 -10.63 -7.10
N ALA A 61 24.01 -10.69 -8.42
CA ALA A 61 22.74 -10.57 -9.12
C ALA A 61 21.83 -11.79 -8.93
N SER A 62 22.36 -12.96 -8.56
CA SER A 62 21.59 -14.19 -8.35
C SER A 62 20.86 -14.12 -7.02
N ILE A 63 21.60 -13.85 -5.95
CA ILE A 63 21.06 -13.71 -4.60
C ILE A 63 20.08 -12.53 -4.53
N ALA A 64 20.46 -11.37 -5.10
CA ALA A 64 19.59 -10.20 -5.12
C ALA A 64 18.25 -10.48 -5.83
N ARG A 65 18.27 -11.18 -6.97
CA ARG A 65 17.04 -11.53 -7.70
C ARG A 65 16.16 -12.51 -6.92
N ALA A 66 16.75 -13.51 -6.29
CA ALA A 66 16.00 -14.46 -5.45
C ALA A 66 15.35 -13.75 -4.25
N ALA A 67 16.10 -12.89 -3.56
CA ALA A 67 15.58 -12.10 -2.44
C ALA A 67 14.45 -11.16 -2.88
N LEU A 68 14.64 -10.41 -3.98
CA LEU A 68 13.59 -9.53 -4.53
C LEU A 68 12.34 -10.28 -4.95
N LEU A 69 12.46 -11.53 -5.45
CA LEU A 69 11.32 -12.35 -5.82
C LEU A 69 10.49 -12.78 -4.60
N ILE A 70 11.15 -13.14 -3.50
CA ILE A 70 10.47 -13.48 -2.25
C ILE A 70 9.85 -12.22 -1.66
N PHE A 71 10.60 -11.13 -1.65
CA PHE A 71 10.19 -9.87 -1.06
C PHE A 71 9.04 -9.18 -1.82
N SER A 72 9.02 -9.26 -3.16
CA SER A 72 7.92 -8.71 -3.97
C SER A 72 6.56 -9.36 -3.66
N ARG A 73 6.54 -10.61 -3.19
CA ARG A 73 5.31 -11.25 -2.69
C ARG A 73 4.81 -10.62 -1.40
N GLN A 74 5.71 -10.16 -0.55
CA GLN A 74 5.37 -9.44 0.68
C GLN A 74 4.86 -8.03 0.37
N LEU A 75 5.33 -7.39 -0.71
CA LEU A 75 4.80 -6.10 -1.19
C LEU A 75 3.37 -6.17 -1.76
N ALA A 76 2.69 -7.31 -1.71
CA ALA A 76 1.29 -7.43 -2.14
C ALA A 76 0.30 -6.57 -1.30
N TYR A 77 0.73 -6.09 -0.13
CA TYR A 77 -0.04 -5.16 0.70
C TYR A 77 0.26 -3.68 0.39
N PHE A 78 1.25 -3.39 -0.46
CA PHE A 78 1.69 -2.03 -0.81
C PHE A 78 0.67 -1.36 -1.74
N THR A 79 -0.42 -0.87 -1.17
CA THR A 79 -1.49 -0.14 -1.87
C THR A 79 -1.44 1.35 -1.53
N GLU A 80 -2.13 2.17 -2.31
CA GLU A 80 -2.19 3.62 -2.10
C GLU A 80 -2.67 4.00 -0.68
N GLU A 81 -3.60 3.20 -0.13
CA GLU A 81 -4.11 3.35 1.22
C GLU A 81 -3.06 3.01 2.27
N VAL A 82 -2.32 1.90 2.10
CA VAL A 82 -1.35 1.45 3.11
C VAL A 82 -0.08 2.30 3.09
N VAL A 83 0.36 2.72 1.91
CA VAL A 83 1.53 3.61 1.79
C VAL A 83 1.28 4.94 2.47
N THR A 84 0.04 5.42 2.53
CA THR A 84 -0.33 6.65 3.23
C THR A 84 0.01 6.61 4.72
N TYR A 85 0.03 5.42 5.35
CA TYR A 85 0.44 5.30 6.75
C TYR A 85 1.90 5.70 6.99
N SER A 86 2.75 5.63 5.98
CA SER A 86 4.14 6.08 6.10
C SER A 86 4.28 7.57 6.42
N LEU A 87 3.27 8.39 6.13
CA LEU A 87 3.26 9.82 6.49
C LEU A 87 3.32 10.06 8.00
N PHE A 88 2.88 9.08 8.79
CA PHE A 88 2.93 9.12 10.24
C PHE A 88 4.27 8.64 10.82
N SER A 89 5.16 8.08 9.98
CA SER A 89 6.47 7.62 10.43
C SER A 89 7.41 8.79 10.68
N ASN A 90 8.19 8.71 11.75
CA ASN A 90 9.29 9.65 11.99
C ASN A 90 10.51 9.38 11.09
N LYS A 91 10.49 8.31 10.31
CA LYS A 91 11.54 7.95 9.35
C LYS A 91 11.36 8.61 7.99
N VAL A 92 10.16 9.14 7.69
CA VAL A 92 9.92 9.96 6.51
C VAL A 92 10.20 11.41 6.88
N SER A 93 10.97 12.10 6.04
CA SER A 93 11.30 13.51 6.28
C SER A 93 10.08 14.42 6.03
N ASP A 94 9.99 15.57 6.71
CA ASP A 94 8.89 16.51 6.52
C ASP A 94 8.71 16.98 5.06
N PRO A 95 9.78 17.24 4.27
CA PRO A 95 9.64 17.53 2.84
C PRO A 95 9.00 16.38 2.06
N GLU A 96 9.36 15.13 2.37
CA GLU A 96 8.79 13.95 1.74
C GLU A 96 7.34 13.71 2.14
N LYS A 97 6.93 14.09 3.36
CA LYS A 97 5.53 14.05 3.81
C LYS A 97 4.67 15.10 3.10
N LYS A 98 5.25 16.26 2.78
CA LYS A 98 4.53 17.38 2.13
C LYS A 98 4.09 17.06 0.70
N ILE A 99 4.84 16.25 -0.04
CA ILE A 99 4.50 15.90 -1.44
C ILE A 99 3.18 15.09 -1.49
N PRO A 100 3.05 13.95 -0.79
CA PRO A 100 1.78 13.25 -0.60
C PRO A 100 0.67 14.12 -0.03
N ALA A 101 0.96 14.92 1.01
CA ALA A 101 -0.06 15.78 1.63
C ALA A 101 -0.61 16.82 0.64
N SER A 102 0.23 17.36 -0.25
CA SER A 102 -0.21 18.25 -1.33
C SER A 102 -1.01 17.52 -2.42
N LEU A 103 -0.63 16.29 -2.76
CA LEU A 103 -1.37 15.44 -3.71
C LEU A 103 -2.73 15.04 -3.16
N MET A 104 -2.83 14.85 -1.84
CA MET A 104 -4.09 14.61 -1.15
C MET A 104 -5.04 15.80 -1.28
N LYS A 105 -4.57 17.05 -1.14
CA LYS A 105 -5.44 18.25 -1.23
C LYS A 105 -6.20 18.40 -2.57
N CYS A 106 -5.81 17.67 -3.62
CA CYS A 106 -6.55 17.59 -4.88
C CYS A 106 -7.69 16.55 -4.77
N ASN A 107 -8.89 17.02 -4.45
CA ASN A 107 -10.09 16.20 -4.30
C ASN A 107 -10.53 15.55 -5.63
N ALA A 108 -10.10 14.32 -5.88
CA ALA A 108 -10.74 13.43 -6.84
C ALA A 108 -10.93 12.06 -6.19
N ILE A 109 -12.04 11.89 -5.44
CA ILE A 109 -12.43 10.58 -4.92
C ILE A 109 -12.98 9.77 -6.09
N GLU A 110 -12.13 8.99 -6.75
CA GLU A 110 -12.62 7.89 -7.56
C GLU A 110 -13.12 6.78 -6.63
N LYS A 111 -14.43 6.51 -6.64
CA LYS A 111 -15.07 5.40 -5.93
C LYS A 111 -14.77 4.04 -6.59
N SER A 112 -13.50 3.74 -6.86
CA SER A 112 -13.11 2.44 -7.43
C SER A 112 -12.53 1.52 -6.33
N PRO A 113 -12.84 0.21 -6.36
CA PRO A 113 -12.34 -0.73 -5.35
C PRO A 113 -10.80 -0.79 -5.36
N PRO A 114 -10.15 -1.10 -4.21
CA PRO A 114 -8.69 -1.16 -4.11
C PRO A 114 -8.13 -2.10 -5.16
N THR A 115 -7.39 -1.53 -6.09
CA THR A 115 -6.63 -2.30 -7.08
C THR A 115 -5.24 -2.38 -6.50
N GLY A 116 -4.83 -3.55 -6.01
CA GLY A 116 -3.44 -3.75 -5.64
C GLY A 116 -2.55 -3.38 -6.83
N VAL A 117 -1.73 -2.35 -6.67
CA VAL A 117 -0.85 -1.90 -7.74
C VAL A 117 0.26 -2.94 -7.85
N PRO A 118 0.53 -3.52 -9.04
CA PRO A 118 1.74 -4.29 -9.21
C PRO A 118 2.90 -3.32 -9.02
N PHE A 119 3.67 -3.48 -7.93
CA PHE A 119 4.88 -2.71 -7.67
C PHE A 119 5.93 -3.10 -8.73
N SER A 120 5.87 -2.44 -9.90
CA SER A 120 6.49 -2.98 -11.11
C SER A 120 7.86 -2.40 -11.46
N ASN A 121 8.31 -1.28 -10.87
CA ASN A 121 9.49 -0.57 -11.40
C ASN A 121 10.55 -0.27 -10.33
N HIS A 122 11.83 -0.36 -10.73
CA HIS A 122 13.01 -0.25 -9.85
C HIS A 122 13.29 1.17 -9.30
N THR A 123 12.45 2.14 -9.64
CA THR A 123 12.62 3.57 -9.36
C THR A 123 11.44 4.18 -8.61
N THR A 124 10.47 3.36 -8.19
CA THR A 124 9.26 3.85 -7.54
C THR A 124 9.58 4.41 -6.16
N LYS A 125 9.33 5.70 -5.97
CA LYS A 125 9.42 6.40 -4.67
C LYS A 125 8.08 6.38 -3.95
N LEU A 126 8.12 6.51 -2.63
CA LEU A 126 6.96 6.47 -1.73
C LEU A 126 5.82 7.40 -2.17
N HIS A 127 6.13 8.63 -2.54
CA HIS A 127 5.14 9.61 -2.98
C HIS A 127 4.46 9.26 -4.31
N GLN A 128 5.08 8.43 -5.15
CA GLN A 128 4.51 7.99 -6.43
C GLN A 128 3.47 6.88 -6.25
N LEU A 129 3.40 6.31 -5.04
CA LEU A 129 2.43 5.30 -4.65
C LEU A 129 1.24 5.92 -3.91
N VAL A 130 1.25 7.24 -3.72
CA VAL A 130 0.13 7.99 -3.17
C VAL A 130 -0.76 8.42 -4.33
N GLY A 131 -2.02 8.02 -4.28
CA GLY A 131 -2.97 8.25 -5.36
C GLY A 131 -4.38 8.55 -4.85
N PRO A 132 -5.38 8.61 -5.74
CA PRO A 132 -6.76 8.95 -5.38
C PRO A 132 -7.35 8.11 -4.24
N LYS A 133 -6.93 6.84 -4.11
CA LYS A 133 -7.44 5.92 -3.08
C LYS A 133 -6.80 6.12 -1.73
N SER A 134 -5.67 6.80 -1.64
CA SER A 134 -5.02 7.17 -0.38
C SER A 134 -5.97 7.87 0.61
N TRP A 135 -7.01 8.54 0.11
CA TRP A 135 -8.06 9.18 0.92
C TRP A 135 -8.99 8.24 1.66
N LEU A 136 -9.16 7.00 1.18
CA LEU A 136 -10.05 6.03 1.81
C LEU A 136 -9.68 5.84 3.28
N ILE A 137 -8.38 5.85 3.60
CA ILE A 137 -7.91 5.63 4.97
C ILE A 137 -8.38 6.72 5.94
N PHE A 138 -8.36 7.99 5.53
CA PHE A 138 -8.82 9.10 6.37
C PHE A 138 -10.34 9.06 6.57
N HIS A 139 -11.07 8.71 5.51
CA HIS A 139 -12.52 8.51 5.60
C HIS A 139 -12.87 7.37 6.57
N PHE A 140 -12.16 6.24 6.50
CA PHE A 140 -12.39 5.12 7.41
C PHE A 140 -11.96 5.40 8.85
N LEU A 141 -10.92 6.20 9.05
CA LEU A 141 -10.46 6.60 10.39
C LEU A 141 -11.28 7.75 10.98
N ASN A 142 -12.29 8.25 10.27
CA ASN A 142 -13.09 9.42 10.66
C ASN A 142 -12.22 10.63 11.03
N LEU A 143 -11.13 10.80 10.28
CA LEU A 143 -10.23 11.94 10.41
C LEU A 143 -10.71 12.98 9.41
N ASP A 144 -11.42 13.99 9.91
CA ASP A 144 -11.74 15.18 9.13
C ASP A 144 -10.43 15.77 8.61
N GLY A 145 -10.35 16.07 7.31
CA GLY A 145 -9.12 16.41 6.59
C GLY A 145 -8.40 17.70 7.01
N SER A 146 -8.55 18.15 8.25
CA SER A 146 -7.75 19.20 8.87
C SER A 146 -6.33 18.69 9.17
N TRP A 147 -5.49 18.68 8.13
CA TRP A 147 -4.04 18.43 8.16
C TRP A 147 -3.25 19.60 7.57
#